data_AF-A0A453GJU2-F1
#
_entry.id   AF-A0A453GJU2-F1
#
_cell.length_a   1.000
_cell.length_b   1.000
_cell.length_c   1.000
_cell.angle_alpha   90.00
_cell.angle_beta   90.00
_cell.angle_gamma   90.00
#
_symmetry.space_group_name_H-M   'P 1'
#
loop_
_entity.id
_entity.type
_entity.pdbx_description
1 polymer ?
#
loop_
_entity_poly.entity_id
_entity_poly.type
_entity_poly.pdbx_seq_one_letter_code
_entity_poly.pdbx_strand_id
1 'polypeptide(L)'
;MGAYAAGSCREADATIYVVCLAGAVLASIFLQVAIPRATKKKCWGHNLLKLIHDLFSTNKESAAQQDNKLLEKNRSLVMLLATLVVSITYAAGLDPPGGLWPDDRDGHKGGDPVLLATHPTRYKVFFYSNSVAFVTSLVVIVMVQSTLLLQHHILHAAMILDLFGLITAYAAGSGRDFTTSIYVVALAGVVLVYVVIHIVFFTLEDNMDQVHQRDADKLDKRRDMLLLLAILAATLTYQAGLTPPGGFWSADDKFGHRAGFPVFLDNYPRRYSAFFYCNAASFMASVTLIVLLVNPTLYKPGIRCYALYVCTVVSMFGLMGAYAAGSSRHLRTSIYVFTLVAAVFAFLTIQVVIFLMQNHRRGPTVNVSSGKVASDTGTEEKNLREYLMPIGVLAASVTYQTGLKPPGGLWQDNNNGHTAGNSILHDTDRAGSTREWETSSLVIALVVPVLAYIHIDFSNLLCIFV
;
A
#
# COMPACT_ATOMS: atom_id res chain seq x y z
N MET A 1 8.69 -19.08 -2.53
CA MET A 1 7.83 -20.21 -2.97
C MET A 1 7.84 -21.37 -1.99
N GLY A 2 8.94 -22.12 -1.83
CA GLY A 2 8.97 -23.27 -0.91
C GLY A 2 8.57 -22.94 0.53
N ALA A 3 9.17 -21.89 1.12
CA ALA A 3 8.82 -21.43 2.47
C ALA A 3 7.37 -20.95 2.59
N TYR A 4 6.83 -20.31 1.55
CA TYR A 4 5.43 -19.90 1.53
C TYR A 4 4.49 -21.12 1.50
N ALA A 5 4.72 -22.07 0.60
CA ALA A 5 3.91 -23.28 0.51
C ALA A 5 3.98 -24.08 1.82
N ALA A 6 5.18 -24.32 2.35
CA ALA A 6 5.36 -25.06 3.60
C ALA A 6 4.78 -24.34 4.84
N GLY A 7 4.87 -23.00 4.89
CA GLY A 7 4.39 -22.24 6.05
C GLY A 7 2.89 -21.97 6.04
N SER A 8 2.32 -21.73 4.85
CA SER A 8 0.91 -21.35 4.68
C SER A 8 -0.02 -22.55 4.45
N CYS A 9 0.47 -23.64 3.84
CA CYS A 9 -0.35 -24.82 3.56
C CYS A 9 -0.22 -25.82 4.71
N ARG A 10 -1.35 -26.23 5.30
CA ARG A 10 -1.39 -27.27 6.35
C ARG A 10 -2.04 -28.56 5.87
N GLU A 11 -2.86 -28.50 4.82
CA GLU A 11 -3.44 -29.65 4.14
C GLU A 11 -2.66 -30.01 2.87
N ALA A 12 -2.71 -31.29 2.49
CA ALA A 12 -2.10 -31.78 1.26
C ALA A 12 -2.68 -31.08 0.02
N ASP A 13 -4.01 -30.89 -0.03
CA ASP A 13 -4.69 -30.26 -1.17
C ASP A 13 -4.28 -28.80 -1.36
N ALA A 14 -4.14 -28.06 -0.25
CA ALA A 14 -3.63 -26.68 -0.27
C ALA A 14 -2.17 -26.63 -0.74
N THR A 15 -1.34 -27.58 -0.29
CA THR A 15 0.05 -27.70 -0.69
C THR A 15 0.17 -28.00 -2.18
N ILE A 16 -0.61 -28.97 -2.69
CA ILE A 16 -0.68 -29.31 -4.11
C ILE A 16 -1.10 -28.09 -4.92
N TYR A 17 -2.15 -27.37 -4.49
CA TYR A 17 -2.61 -26.16 -5.17
C TYR A 17 -1.50 -25.10 -5.30
N VAL A 18 -0.85 -24.73 -4.20
CA VAL A 18 0.21 -23.70 -4.21
C VAL A 18 1.43 -24.16 -4.99
N VAL A 19 1.81 -25.44 -4.90
CA VAL A 19 2.92 -26.02 -5.65
C VAL A 19 2.61 -26.09 -7.14
N CYS A 20 1.38 -26.44 -7.55
CA CYS A 20 0.94 -26.41 -8.94
C CYS A 20 1.00 -24.98 -9.50
N LEU A 21 0.54 -23.99 -8.73
CA LEU A 21 0.67 -22.58 -9.10
C LEU A 21 2.15 -22.16 -9.22
N ALA A 22 3.02 -22.62 -8.31
CA ALA A 22 4.46 -22.41 -8.42
C ALA A 22 5.09 -23.11 -9.66
N GLY A 23 4.56 -24.26 -10.04
CA GLY A 23 4.90 -24.96 -11.27
C GLY A 23 4.61 -24.12 -12.52
N ALA A 24 3.52 -23.35 -12.52
CA ALA A 24 3.22 -22.40 -13.60
C ALA A 24 4.27 -21.28 -13.69
N VAL A 25 4.78 -20.78 -12.55
CA VAL A 25 5.90 -19.82 -12.53
C VAL A 25 7.15 -20.45 -13.14
N LEU A 26 7.53 -21.66 -12.72
CA LEU A 26 8.70 -22.36 -13.25
C LEU A 26 8.57 -22.67 -14.74
N ALA A 27 7.38 -23.05 -15.19
CA ALA A 27 7.07 -23.25 -16.61
C ALA A 27 7.18 -21.94 -17.39
N SER A 28 6.72 -20.82 -16.83
CA SER A 28 6.85 -19.49 -17.45
C SER A 28 8.32 -19.06 -17.56
N ILE A 29 9.15 -19.29 -16.53
CA ILE A 29 10.60 -19.06 -16.54
C ILE A 29 11.26 -19.94 -17.61
N PHE A 30 10.93 -21.23 -17.64
CA PHE A 30 11.48 -22.17 -18.61
C PHE A 30 11.16 -21.74 -20.04
N LEU A 31 9.91 -21.35 -20.30
CA LEU A 31 9.48 -20.83 -21.59
C LEU A 31 10.25 -19.55 -21.98
N GLN A 32 10.46 -18.64 -21.04
CA GLN A 32 11.26 -17.41 -21.24
C GLN A 32 12.72 -17.69 -21.57
N VAL A 33 13.32 -18.75 -21.03
CA VAL A 33 14.73 -19.12 -21.32
C VAL A 33 14.84 -19.93 -22.62
N ALA A 34 13.87 -20.81 -22.89
CA ALA A 34 13.89 -21.72 -24.02
C ALA A 34 13.60 -21.03 -25.37
N ILE A 35 12.61 -20.14 -25.43
CA ILE A 35 12.22 -19.42 -26.66
C ILE A 35 13.40 -18.63 -27.27
N PRO A 36 14.11 -17.74 -26.55
CA PRO A 36 15.25 -17.00 -27.12
C PRO A 36 16.40 -17.90 -27.57
N ARG A 37 16.65 -19.01 -26.88
CA ARG A 37 17.68 -19.98 -27.27
C ARG A 37 17.31 -20.73 -28.55
N ALA A 38 16.02 -21.02 -28.74
CA ALA A 38 15.49 -21.63 -29.96
C ALA A 38 15.47 -20.65 -31.15
N THR A 39 15.14 -19.38 -30.92
CA THR A 39 15.09 -18.36 -31.99
C THR A 39 16.48 -17.86 -32.41
N LYS A 40 17.45 -17.73 -31.48
CA LYS A 40 18.85 -17.39 -31.83
C LYS A 40 19.53 -18.44 -32.71
N LYS A 41 19.11 -19.71 -32.67
CA LYS A 41 19.61 -20.75 -33.59
C LYS A 41 19.14 -20.57 -35.04
N LYS A 42 18.14 -19.71 -35.30
CA LYS A 42 17.47 -19.61 -36.62
C LYS A 42 17.81 -18.35 -37.42
N CYS A 43 18.56 -17.39 -36.87
CA CYS A 43 18.87 -16.13 -37.56
C CYS A 43 20.38 -15.89 -37.67
N TRP A 44 21.00 -16.60 -38.62
CA TRP A 44 22.30 -16.26 -39.16
C TRP A 44 22.08 -15.64 -40.53
N GLY A 45 22.05 -14.30 -40.57
CA GLY A 45 22.00 -13.54 -41.81
C GLY A 45 21.25 -12.24 -41.64
N HIS A 46 21.99 -11.12 -41.63
CA HIS A 46 21.73 -9.96 -42.49
C HIS A 46 22.67 -8.79 -42.13
N ASN A 47 23.82 -8.72 -42.81
CA ASN A 47 24.70 -7.54 -42.77
C ASN A 47 24.22 -6.40 -43.70
N LEU A 48 23.20 -6.64 -44.54
CA LEU A 48 22.67 -5.66 -45.49
C LEU A 48 21.56 -4.75 -44.89
N LEU A 49 20.80 -5.26 -43.91
CA LEU A 49 19.73 -4.51 -43.23
C LEU A 49 20.29 -3.43 -42.28
N LYS A 50 21.49 -3.66 -41.77
CA LYS A 50 22.20 -2.76 -40.84
C LYS A 50 22.60 -1.44 -41.52
N LEU A 51 22.91 -1.49 -42.81
CA LEU A 51 23.38 -0.34 -43.59
C LEU A 51 22.23 0.56 -44.08
N ILE A 52 21.03 -0.02 -44.29
CA ILE A 52 19.80 0.71 -44.60
C ILE A 52 19.20 1.36 -43.33
N HIS A 53 19.39 0.72 -42.18
CA HIS A 53 18.94 1.22 -40.88
C HIS A 53 19.71 2.47 -40.41
N ASP A 54 21.02 2.55 -40.66
CA ASP A 54 21.86 3.69 -40.26
C ASP A 54 21.52 5.00 -41.01
N LEU A 55 21.01 4.92 -42.24
CA LEU A 55 20.58 6.10 -43.02
C LEU A 55 19.24 6.71 -42.55
N PHE A 56 18.42 5.95 -41.82
CA PHE A 56 17.12 6.39 -41.27
C PHE A 56 17.16 6.68 -39.76
N SER A 57 18.35 6.55 -39.13
CA SER A 57 18.56 6.48 -37.68
C SER A 57 18.39 7.81 -36.94
N THR A 58 18.81 8.93 -37.54
CA THR A 58 18.99 10.20 -36.81
C THR A 58 17.69 10.85 -36.33
N ASN A 59 16.56 10.60 -36.99
CA ASN A 59 15.24 11.07 -36.53
C ASN A 59 14.51 10.03 -35.64
N LYS A 60 14.97 8.78 -35.65
CA LYS A 60 14.35 7.64 -34.93
C LYS A 60 14.98 7.42 -33.56
N GLU A 61 16.23 7.82 -33.36
CA GLU A 61 16.94 7.72 -32.07
C GLU A 61 16.24 8.50 -30.96
N SER A 62 15.77 9.73 -31.20
CA SER A 62 15.04 10.51 -30.17
C SER A 62 13.70 9.87 -29.78
N ALA A 63 12.94 9.35 -30.77
CA ALA A 63 11.68 8.66 -30.52
C ALA A 63 11.89 7.29 -29.84
N ALA A 64 12.89 6.52 -30.26
CA ALA A 64 13.25 5.23 -29.67
C ALA A 64 13.82 5.38 -28.25
N GLN A 65 14.56 6.46 -27.98
CA GLN A 65 15.09 6.77 -26.66
C GLN A 65 13.97 7.14 -25.69
N GLN A 66 12.98 7.91 -26.15
CA GLN A 66 11.80 8.24 -25.34
C GLN A 66 10.91 7.02 -25.06
N ASP A 67 10.75 6.13 -26.06
CA ASP A 67 9.97 4.90 -25.91
C ASP A 67 10.66 3.90 -24.96
N ASN A 68 11.99 3.77 -25.03
CA ASN A 68 12.78 2.99 -24.08
C ASN A 68 12.71 3.54 -22.65
N LYS A 69 12.76 4.87 -22.47
CA LYS A 69 12.65 5.50 -21.15
C LYS A 69 11.27 5.27 -20.52
N LEU A 70 10.21 5.36 -21.32
CA LEU A 70 8.84 5.08 -20.86
C LEU A 70 8.65 3.60 -20.50
N LEU A 71 9.19 2.71 -21.32
CA LEU A 71 9.22 1.26 -21.07
C LEU A 71 9.93 0.94 -19.75
N GLU A 72 11.11 1.51 -19.51
CA GLU A 72 11.86 1.31 -18.26
C GLU A 72 11.11 1.84 -17.04
N LYS A 73 10.48 3.01 -17.14
CA LYS A 73 9.67 3.58 -16.05
C LYS A 73 8.45 2.71 -15.73
N ASN A 74 7.77 2.17 -16.73
CA ASN A 74 6.65 1.26 -16.50
C ASN A 74 7.12 -0.06 -15.87
N ARG A 75 8.28 -0.59 -16.29
CA ARG A 75 8.88 -1.79 -15.69
C ARG A 75 9.20 -1.61 -14.22
N SER A 76 9.83 -0.50 -13.84
CA SER A 76 10.17 -0.24 -12.43
C SER A 76 8.93 -0.15 -11.55
N LEU A 77 7.88 0.52 -12.04
CA LEU A 77 6.59 0.62 -11.36
C LEU A 77 5.95 -0.75 -11.14
N VAL A 78 5.87 -1.56 -12.21
CA VAL A 78 5.27 -2.89 -12.10
C VAL A 78 6.06 -3.78 -11.14
N MET A 79 7.39 -3.74 -11.22
CA MET A 79 8.26 -4.50 -10.33
C MET A 79 8.04 -4.09 -8.87
N LEU A 80 7.90 -2.79 -8.61
CA LEU A 80 7.63 -2.26 -7.28
C LEU A 80 6.26 -2.74 -6.75
N LEU A 81 5.20 -2.68 -7.56
CA LEU A 81 3.89 -3.17 -7.15
C LEU A 81 3.87 -4.68 -6.93
N ALA A 82 4.46 -5.46 -7.84
CA ALA A 82 4.51 -6.91 -7.68
C ALA A 82 5.33 -7.32 -6.45
N THR A 83 6.42 -6.61 -6.15
CA THR A 83 7.20 -6.82 -4.92
C THR A 83 6.38 -6.51 -3.67
N LEU A 84 5.58 -5.44 -3.69
CA LEU A 84 4.62 -5.12 -2.63
C LEU A 84 3.65 -6.29 -2.41
N VAL A 85 2.95 -6.72 -3.45
CA VAL A 85 1.93 -7.77 -3.35
C VAL A 85 2.56 -9.05 -2.83
N VAL A 86 3.73 -9.46 -3.35
CA VAL A 86 4.49 -10.61 -2.83
C VAL A 86 4.77 -10.47 -1.34
N SER A 87 5.26 -9.31 -0.88
CA SER A 87 5.62 -9.09 0.51
C SER A 87 4.42 -9.21 1.46
N ILE A 88 3.31 -8.54 1.14
CA ILE A 88 2.14 -8.49 2.02
C ILE A 88 1.36 -9.80 2.01
N THR A 89 1.26 -10.47 0.86
CA THR A 89 0.60 -11.78 0.74
C THR A 89 1.43 -12.88 1.38
N TYR A 90 2.76 -12.81 1.28
CA TYR A 90 3.66 -13.71 1.99
C TYR A 90 3.47 -13.60 3.51
N ALA A 91 3.51 -12.37 4.05
CA ALA A 91 3.31 -12.13 5.48
C ALA A 91 1.94 -12.64 5.95
N ALA A 92 0.86 -12.28 5.23
CA ALA A 92 -0.49 -12.71 5.56
C ALA A 92 -0.73 -14.22 5.44
N GLY A 93 -0.01 -14.90 4.53
CA GLY A 93 -0.09 -16.35 4.40
C GLY A 93 0.56 -17.10 5.56
N LEU A 94 1.56 -16.50 6.22
CA LEU A 94 2.25 -17.08 7.38
C LEU A 94 1.59 -16.72 8.71
N ASP A 95 0.93 -15.55 8.78
CA ASP A 95 0.15 -15.08 9.93
C ASP A 95 -1.31 -14.87 9.51
N PRO A 96 -2.09 -15.97 9.35
CA PRO A 96 -3.42 -15.90 8.77
C PRO A 96 -4.42 -15.16 9.68
N PRO A 97 -5.46 -14.54 9.10
CA PRO A 97 -6.51 -13.90 9.87
C PRO A 97 -7.17 -14.92 10.82
N GLY A 98 -7.43 -14.49 12.04
CA GLY A 98 -7.92 -15.35 13.13
C GLY A 98 -6.82 -16.03 13.93
N GLY A 99 -5.57 -15.96 13.50
CA GLY A 99 -4.44 -16.57 14.19
C GLY A 99 -4.40 -18.09 14.02
N LEU A 100 -3.51 -18.69 14.80
CA LEU A 100 -3.25 -20.13 14.81
C LEU A 100 -3.59 -20.68 16.19
N TRP A 101 -4.07 -21.93 16.25
CA TRP A 101 -4.31 -22.60 17.53
C TRP A 101 -3.00 -22.78 18.30
N PRO A 102 -2.98 -22.54 19.62
CA PRO A 102 -1.75 -22.68 20.42
C PRO A 102 -1.47 -24.13 20.84
N ASP A 103 -2.48 -25.01 20.87
CA ASP A 103 -2.36 -26.38 21.40
C ASP A 103 -3.22 -27.41 20.65
N ASP A 104 -2.98 -28.69 20.97
CA ASP A 104 -3.69 -29.86 20.44
C ASP A 104 -4.88 -30.21 21.35
N ARG A 105 -5.96 -29.42 21.29
CA ARG A 105 -7.17 -29.60 22.12
C ARG A 105 -8.44 -29.48 21.28
N ASP A 106 -9.57 -29.88 21.85
CA ASP A 106 -10.91 -29.67 21.28
C ASP A 106 -11.09 -30.04 19.78
N GLY A 107 -10.32 -31.03 19.31
CA GLY A 107 -10.35 -31.50 17.92
C GLY A 107 -9.53 -30.68 16.92
N HIS A 108 -8.82 -29.63 17.37
CA HIS A 108 -7.85 -28.89 16.58
C HIS A 108 -6.41 -29.27 16.94
N LYS A 109 -5.48 -29.00 16.02
CA LYS A 109 -4.05 -29.14 16.26
C LYS A 109 -3.38 -27.78 16.40
N GLY A 110 -2.39 -27.70 17.27
CA GLY A 110 -1.52 -26.56 17.45
C GLY A 110 -0.90 -26.16 16.12
N GLY A 111 -1.01 -24.88 15.80
CA GLY A 111 -0.57 -24.30 14.55
C GLY A 111 -1.63 -24.29 13.45
N ASP A 112 -2.75 -24.99 13.56
CA ASP A 112 -3.80 -24.92 12.53
C ASP A 112 -4.49 -23.54 12.52
N PRO A 113 -4.92 -23.02 11.36
CA PRO A 113 -5.60 -21.72 11.29
C PRO A 113 -6.95 -21.74 12.00
N VAL A 114 -7.16 -20.85 12.96
CA VAL A 114 -8.42 -20.78 13.73
C VAL A 114 -9.60 -20.41 12.84
N LEU A 115 -9.39 -19.55 11.84
CA LEU A 115 -10.42 -19.17 10.89
C LEU A 115 -10.85 -20.33 9.98
N LEU A 116 -9.98 -21.31 9.71
CA LEU A 116 -10.34 -22.51 8.95
C LEU A 116 -11.35 -23.37 9.74
N ALA A 117 -11.12 -23.52 11.06
CA ALA A 117 -12.02 -24.29 11.93
C ALA A 117 -13.36 -23.57 12.17
N THR A 118 -13.32 -22.25 12.41
CA THR A 118 -14.53 -21.48 12.78
C THR A 118 -15.34 -20.99 11.58
N HIS A 119 -14.68 -20.60 10.48
CA HIS A 119 -15.31 -20.02 9.28
C HIS A 119 -14.64 -20.52 7.99
N PRO A 120 -14.77 -21.82 7.65
CA PRO A 120 -14.00 -22.47 6.60
C PRO A 120 -14.14 -21.79 5.23
N THR A 121 -15.35 -21.35 4.87
CA THR A 121 -15.58 -20.65 3.59
C THR A 121 -14.78 -19.35 3.50
N ARG A 122 -14.71 -18.56 4.58
CA ARG A 122 -13.96 -17.30 4.61
C ARG A 122 -12.48 -17.54 4.52
N TYR A 123 -11.98 -18.50 5.30
CA TYR A 123 -10.58 -18.88 5.25
C TYR A 123 -10.18 -19.34 3.84
N LYS A 124 -10.98 -20.20 3.19
CA LYS A 124 -10.69 -20.67 1.83
C LYS A 124 -10.65 -19.51 0.82
N VAL A 125 -11.63 -18.60 0.86
CA VAL A 125 -11.63 -17.40 -0.01
C VAL A 125 -10.39 -16.55 0.23
N PHE A 126 -10.05 -16.27 1.50
CA PHE A 126 -8.83 -15.56 1.86
C PHE A 126 -7.58 -16.26 1.31
N PHE A 127 -7.41 -17.55 1.65
CA PHE A 127 -6.21 -18.32 1.36
C PHE A 127 -5.95 -18.46 -0.14
N TYR A 128 -6.97 -18.82 -0.92
CA TYR A 128 -6.83 -18.97 -2.37
C TYR A 128 -6.59 -17.62 -3.04
N SER A 129 -7.34 -16.59 -2.67
CA SER A 129 -7.17 -15.25 -3.25
C SER A 129 -5.78 -14.65 -2.94
N ASN A 130 -5.32 -14.78 -1.69
CA ASN A 130 -4.00 -14.35 -1.25
C ASN A 130 -2.89 -15.12 -1.98
N SER A 131 -3.04 -16.44 -2.14
CA SER A 131 -2.05 -17.29 -2.82
C SER A 131 -1.99 -17.02 -4.33
N VAL A 132 -3.12 -16.78 -4.98
CA VAL A 132 -3.15 -16.37 -6.40
C VAL A 132 -2.42 -15.04 -6.57
N ALA A 133 -2.69 -14.04 -5.73
CA ALA A 133 -2.01 -12.75 -5.80
C ALA A 133 -0.50 -12.90 -5.57
N PHE A 134 -0.08 -13.69 -4.57
CA PHE A 134 1.34 -13.99 -4.31
C PHE A 134 2.05 -14.58 -5.54
N VAL A 135 1.45 -15.61 -6.14
CA VAL A 135 2.09 -16.33 -7.25
C VAL A 135 2.04 -15.55 -8.55
N THR A 136 0.90 -14.93 -8.87
CA THR A 136 0.77 -14.07 -10.05
C THR A 136 1.76 -12.92 -10.00
N SER A 137 1.97 -12.29 -8.84
CA SER A 137 2.99 -11.25 -8.69
C SER A 137 4.43 -11.79 -8.88
N LEU A 138 4.73 -13.03 -8.50
CA LEU A 138 6.03 -13.65 -8.82
C LEU A 138 6.18 -13.92 -10.32
N VAL A 139 5.12 -14.38 -11.00
CA VAL A 139 5.11 -14.50 -12.47
C VAL A 139 5.38 -13.14 -13.11
N VAL A 140 4.72 -12.09 -12.61
CA VAL A 140 4.90 -10.70 -13.07
C VAL A 140 6.35 -10.24 -12.91
N ILE A 141 6.97 -10.44 -11.74
CA ILE A 141 8.38 -10.06 -11.50
C ILE A 141 9.30 -10.74 -12.50
N VAL A 142 9.13 -12.05 -12.70
CA VAL A 142 9.91 -12.83 -13.67
C VAL A 142 9.65 -12.32 -15.09
N MET A 143 8.39 -12.11 -15.46
CA MET A 143 8.00 -11.65 -16.79
C MET A 143 8.59 -10.29 -17.14
N VAL A 144 8.61 -9.35 -16.19
CA VAL A 144 9.20 -8.01 -16.35
C VAL A 144 10.71 -8.08 -16.61
N GLN A 145 11.42 -9.06 -16.05
CA GLN A 145 12.86 -9.23 -16.29
C GLN A 145 13.15 -9.75 -17.71
N SER A 146 12.19 -10.44 -18.34
CA SER A 146 12.34 -10.94 -19.70
C SER A 146 11.95 -9.88 -20.73
N THR A 147 12.85 -9.57 -21.67
CA THR A 147 12.57 -8.60 -22.75
C THR A 147 11.58 -9.13 -23.79
N LEU A 148 11.19 -10.41 -23.74
CA LEU A 148 10.41 -11.10 -24.77
C LEU A 148 8.91 -11.23 -24.49
N LEU A 149 8.45 -11.11 -23.23
CA LEU A 149 7.04 -11.28 -22.86
C LEU A 149 6.36 -9.98 -22.42
N LEU A 150 6.98 -8.85 -22.71
CA LEU A 150 6.56 -7.54 -22.23
C LEU A 150 5.42 -6.96 -23.09
N GLN A 151 4.30 -7.68 -23.13
CA GLN A 151 3.07 -7.07 -23.60
C GLN A 151 2.48 -6.28 -22.42
N HIS A 152 2.66 -4.96 -22.47
CA HIS A 152 2.20 -4.02 -21.44
C HIS A 152 0.75 -4.27 -20.98
N HIS A 153 -0.14 -4.66 -21.91
CA HIS A 153 -1.53 -4.98 -21.63
C HIS A 153 -1.70 -6.20 -20.70
N ILE A 154 -0.93 -7.27 -20.91
CA ILE A 154 -0.99 -8.48 -20.08
C ILE A 154 -0.46 -8.17 -18.68
N LEU A 155 0.61 -7.39 -18.60
CA LEU A 155 1.23 -6.99 -17.35
C LEU A 155 0.29 -6.13 -16.50
N HIS A 156 -0.36 -5.13 -17.12
CA HIS A 156 -1.34 -4.28 -16.45
C HIS A 156 -2.57 -5.08 -16.02
N ALA A 157 -3.06 -6.01 -16.86
CA ALA A 157 -4.18 -6.88 -16.50
C ALA A 157 -3.84 -7.80 -15.32
N ALA A 158 -2.62 -8.36 -15.28
CA ALA A 158 -2.15 -9.17 -14.15
C ALA A 158 -2.06 -8.36 -12.85
N MET A 159 -1.56 -7.12 -12.89
CA MET A 159 -1.54 -6.24 -11.72
C MET A 159 -2.94 -5.89 -11.22
N ILE A 160 -3.88 -5.63 -12.12
CA ILE A 160 -5.28 -5.36 -11.76
C ILE A 160 -5.91 -6.61 -11.12
N LEU A 161 -5.66 -7.79 -11.69
CA LEU A 161 -6.10 -9.06 -11.13
C LEU A 161 -5.55 -9.28 -9.71
N ASP A 162 -4.28 -8.95 -9.47
CA ASP A 162 -3.66 -9.03 -8.14
C ASP A 162 -4.33 -8.09 -7.13
N LEU A 163 -4.68 -6.88 -7.54
CA LEU A 163 -5.39 -5.93 -6.68
C LEU A 163 -6.81 -6.41 -6.33
N PHE A 164 -7.53 -7.03 -7.28
CA PHE A 164 -8.80 -7.70 -6.97
C PHE A 164 -8.62 -8.89 -6.03
N GLY A 165 -7.54 -9.66 -6.21
CA GLY A 165 -7.15 -10.74 -5.31
C GLY A 165 -6.90 -10.24 -3.88
N LEU A 166 -6.22 -9.10 -3.74
CA LEU A 166 -5.99 -8.45 -2.44
C LEU A 166 -7.28 -7.93 -1.81
N ILE A 167 -8.16 -7.25 -2.56
CA ILE A 167 -9.46 -6.78 -2.06
C ILE A 167 -10.29 -7.95 -1.54
N THR A 168 -10.35 -9.05 -2.31
CA THR A 168 -11.11 -10.25 -1.96
C THR A 168 -10.53 -10.93 -0.72
N ALA A 169 -9.21 -11.09 -0.66
CA ALA A 169 -8.52 -11.66 0.50
C ALA A 169 -8.76 -10.80 1.76
N TYR A 170 -8.63 -9.47 1.62
CA TYR A 170 -8.87 -8.53 2.70
C TYR A 170 -10.32 -8.57 3.20
N ALA A 171 -11.30 -8.56 2.30
CA ALA A 171 -12.72 -8.60 2.67
C ALA A 171 -13.12 -9.91 3.37
N ALA A 172 -12.52 -11.03 2.96
CA ALA A 172 -12.76 -12.34 3.57
C ALA A 172 -12.03 -12.52 4.91
N GLY A 173 -10.81 -12.00 5.03
CA GLY A 173 -9.97 -12.18 6.21
C GLY A 173 -10.21 -11.17 7.34
N SER A 174 -10.51 -9.91 7.02
CA SER A 174 -10.62 -8.83 8.02
C SER A 174 -11.93 -8.84 8.81
N GLY A 175 -13.02 -9.36 8.23
CA GLY A 175 -14.35 -9.38 8.83
C GLY A 175 -14.87 -10.78 9.14
N ARG A 176 -15.68 -10.92 10.19
CA ARG A 176 -16.32 -12.19 10.58
C ARG A 176 -17.77 -12.33 10.14
N ASP A 177 -18.38 -11.23 9.73
CA ASP A 177 -19.76 -11.20 9.26
C ASP A 177 -19.85 -10.85 7.77
N PHE A 178 -20.95 -11.25 7.12
CA PHE A 178 -21.17 -10.96 5.70
C PHE A 178 -21.35 -9.45 5.48
N THR A 179 -21.97 -8.76 6.42
CA THR A 179 -22.19 -7.30 6.38
C THR A 179 -20.88 -6.54 6.28
N THR A 180 -19.87 -6.89 7.08
CA THR A 180 -18.57 -6.22 7.04
C THR A 180 -17.82 -6.48 5.73
N SER A 181 -17.91 -7.70 5.19
CA SER A 181 -17.29 -8.02 3.90
C SER A 181 -17.97 -7.28 2.74
N ILE A 182 -19.31 -7.21 2.74
CA ILE A 182 -20.08 -6.44 1.75
C ILE A 182 -19.72 -4.96 1.85
N TYR A 183 -19.63 -4.40 3.06
CA TYR A 183 -19.21 -3.01 3.27
C TYR A 183 -17.84 -2.73 2.63
N VAL A 184 -16.85 -3.60 2.87
CA VAL A 184 -15.49 -3.44 2.32
C VAL A 184 -15.50 -3.44 0.79
N VAL A 185 -16.20 -4.40 0.17
CA VAL A 185 -16.30 -4.50 -1.30
C VAL A 185 -17.08 -3.33 -1.89
N ALA A 186 -18.18 -2.93 -1.25
CA ALA A 186 -18.99 -1.78 -1.67
C ALA A 186 -18.17 -0.48 -1.62
N LEU A 187 -17.36 -0.30 -0.57
CA LEU A 187 -16.47 0.84 -0.43
C LEU A 187 -15.44 0.92 -1.56
N ALA A 188 -14.89 -0.22 -1.99
CA ALA A 188 -14.01 -0.32 -3.17
C ALA A 188 -14.72 0.23 -4.42
N GLY A 189 -15.94 -0.25 -4.68
CA GLY A 189 -16.74 0.15 -5.83
C GLY A 189 -17.09 1.63 -5.82
N VAL A 190 -17.55 2.15 -4.67
CA VAL A 190 -17.93 3.57 -4.52
C VAL A 190 -16.73 4.49 -4.77
N VAL A 191 -15.56 4.18 -4.18
CA VAL A 191 -14.35 5.01 -4.35
C VAL A 191 -13.88 4.97 -5.80
N LEU A 192 -13.87 3.80 -6.44
CA LEU A 192 -13.49 3.66 -7.84
C LEU A 192 -14.43 4.45 -8.77
N VAL A 193 -15.75 4.28 -8.60
CA VAL A 193 -16.77 4.97 -9.40
C VAL A 193 -16.67 6.48 -9.23
N TYR A 194 -16.55 6.97 -7.99
CA TYR A 194 -16.40 8.40 -7.71
C TYR A 194 -15.22 9.00 -8.46
N VAL A 195 -14.04 8.38 -8.37
CA VAL A 195 -12.83 8.94 -9.01
C VAL A 195 -12.92 8.87 -10.52
N VAL A 196 -13.45 7.78 -11.09
CA VAL A 196 -13.63 7.65 -12.55
C VAL A 196 -14.61 8.70 -13.07
N ILE A 197 -15.75 8.92 -12.39
CA ILE A 197 -16.71 9.96 -12.78
C ILE A 197 -16.03 11.34 -12.74
N HIS A 198 -15.28 11.64 -11.68
CA HIS A 198 -14.62 12.94 -11.55
C HIS A 198 -13.58 13.17 -12.65
N ILE A 199 -12.80 12.13 -13.01
CA ILE A 199 -11.83 12.17 -14.11
C ILE A 199 -12.53 12.36 -15.45
N VAL A 200 -13.59 11.59 -15.73
CA VAL A 200 -14.32 11.67 -17.01
C VAL A 200 -14.96 13.04 -17.18
N PHE A 201 -15.65 13.55 -16.16
CA PHE A 201 -16.29 14.87 -16.20
C PHE A 201 -15.26 15.98 -16.48
N PHE A 202 -14.12 15.95 -15.78
CA PHE A 202 -13.04 16.92 -16.02
C PHE A 202 -12.42 16.79 -17.40
N THR A 203 -12.26 15.56 -17.91
CA THR A 203 -11.69 15.32 -19.26
C THR A 203 -12.64 15.75 -20.37
N LEU A 204 -13.96 15.76 -20.13
CA LEU A 204 -14.97 16.25 -21.08
C LEU A 204 -15.06 17.78 -21.14
N GLU A 205 -14.80 18.46 -20.02
CA GLU A 205 -14.83 19.92 -19.93
C GLU A 205 -13.60 20.57 -20.59
N ASP A 206 -12.46 19.88 -20.61
CA ASP A 206 -11.15 20.43 -20.98
C ASP A 206 -10.67 19.85 -22.33
N ASN A 207 -10.92 20.56 -23.44
CA ASN A 207 -10.26 20.29 -24.74
C ASN A 207 -8.78 20.70 -24.63
N MET A 208 -7.95 19.85 -24.03
CA MET A 208 -6.57 20.19 -23.71
C MET A 208 -5.66 20.19 -24.94
N ASP A 209 -5.30 21.40 -25.36
CA ASP A 209 -4.18 21.72 -26.22
C ASP A 209 -2.80 21.37 -25.61
N GLN A 210 -1.81 21.39 -26.50
CA GLN A 210 -0.49 20.76 -26.42
C GLN A 210 0.32 21.03 -25.15
N VAL A 211 0.83 19.95 -24.55
CA VAL A 211 1.67 19.94 -23.35
C VAL A 211 3.11 20.33 -23.67
N HIS A 212 3.66 21.32 -22.95
CA HIS A 212 5.11 21.52 -22.84
C HIS A 212 5.76 20.40 -22.01
N GLN A 213 6.85 19.83 -22.51
CA GLN A 213 7.62 18.72 -21.92
C GLN A 213 7.95 18.92 -20.42
N ARG A 214 8.10 20.17 -19.97
CA ARG A 214 8.42 20.54 -18.59
C ARG A 214 7.32 20.20 -17.58
N ASP A 215 6.05 20.16 -18.01
CA ASP A 215 4.93 19.82 -17.12
C ASP A 215 4.68 18.32 -17.06
N ALA A 216 5.05 17.57 -18.11
CA ALA A 216 4.99 16.11 -18.09
C ALA A 216 5.94 15.52 -17.03
N ASP A 217 7.19 16.00 -16.96
CA ASP A 217 8.16 15.55 -15.95
C ASP A 217 7.71 15.85 -14.51
N LYS A 218 7.00 16.96 -14.28
CA LYS A 218 6.43 17.30 -12.96
C LYS A 218 5.30 16.34 -12.57
N LEU A 219 4.37 16.04 -13.48
CA LEU A 219 3.28 15.10 -13.25
C LEU A 219 3.82 13.69 -12.95
N ASP A 220 4.90 13.33 -13.62
CA ASP A 220 5.59 12.06 -13.42
C ASP A 220 6.23 11.94 -12.04
N LYS A 221 6.88 13.00 -11.54
CA LYS A 221 7.41 13.03 -10.16
C LYS A 221 6.29 12.97 -9.11
N ARG A 222 5.15 13.63 -9.37
CA ARG A 222 3.95 13.55 -8.51
C ARG A 222 3.36 12.15 -8.49
N ARG A 223 3.25 11.50 -9.66
CA ARG A 223 2.78 10.11 -9.80
C ARG A 223 3.61 9.16 -8.95
N ASP A 224 4.94 9.22 -9.06
CA ASP A 224 5.86 8.34 -8.33
C ASP A 224 5.66 8.50 -6.81
N MET A 225 5.35 9.73 -6.38
CA MET A 225 5.12 10.02 -4.98
C MET A 225 3.79 9.54 -4.43
N LEU A 226 2.70 9.83 -5.15
CA LEU A 226 1.36 9.37 -4.80
C LEU A 226 1.32 7.84 -4.76
N LEU A 227 2.06 7.20 -5.68
CA LEU A 227 2.19 5.75 -5.71
C LEU A 227 2.91 5.23 -4.46
N LEU A 228 4.03 5.84 -4.07
CA LEU A 228 4.74 5.44 -2.86
C LEU A 228 3.86 5.53 -1.60
N LEU A 229 3.09 6.61 -1.45
CA LEU A 229 2.14 6.77 -0.34
C LEU A 229 1.00 5.75 -0.39
N ALA A 230 0.43 5.51 -1.58
CA ALA A 230 -0.62 4.52 -1.75
C ALA A 230 -0.12 3.11 -1.42
N ILE A 231 1.10 2.78 -1.80
CA ILE A 231 1.73 1.49 -1.52
C ILE A 231 2.00 1.33 -0.02
N LEU A 232 2.51 2.37 0.65
CA LEU A 232 2.65 2.38 2.10
C LEU A 232 1.31 2.12 2.79
N ALA A 233 0.29 2.92 2.48
CA ALA A 233 -1.01 2.78 3.12
C ALA A 233 -1.67 1.43 2.82
N ALA A 234 -1.60 0.94 1.58
CA ALA A 234 -2.09 -0.39 1.21
C ALA A 234 -1.39 -1.50 2.02
N THR A 235 -0.06 -1.42 2.18
CA THR A 235 0.72 -2.39 2.98
C THR A 235 0.22 -2.44 4.42
N LEU A 236 0.19 -1.27 5.07
CA LEU A 236 -0.09 -1.14 6.49
C LEU A 236 -1.52 -1.53 6.81
N THR A 237 -2.46 -1.12 5.97
CA THR A 237 -3.88 -1.40 6.18
C THR A 237 -4.25 -2.84 5.85
N TYR A 238 -3.60 -3.46 4.86
CA TYR A 238 -3.80 -4.89 4.57
C TYR A 238 -3.37 -5.74 5.77
N GLN A 239 -2.15 -5.52 6.28
CA GLN A 239 -1.63 -6.25 7.44
C GLN A 239 -2.46 -6.00 8.70
N ALA A 240 -2.74 -4.73 9.03
CA ALA A 240 -3.49 -4.38 10.23
C ALA A 240 -4.95 -4.82 10.17
N GLY A 241 -5.56 -4.88 8.99
CA GLY A 241 -6.94 -5.37 8.86
C GLY A 241 -7.05 -6.89 8.99
N LEU A 242 -6.06 -7.64 8.49
CA LEU A 242 -6.01 -9.10 8.65
C LEU A 242 -5.57 -9.52 10.06
N THR A 243 -4.76 -8.71 10.72
CA THR A 243 -4.29 -8.91 12.10
C THR A 243 -4.55 -7.65 12.92
N PRO A 244 -5.80 -7.46 13.41
CA PRO A 244 -6.17 -6.27 14.16
C PRO A 244 -5.35 -6.16 15.45
N PRO A 245 -5.17 -4.94 15.97
CA PRO A 245 -4.51 -4.72 17.25
C PRO A 245 -5.26 -5.51 18.34
N GLY A 246 -4.54 -5.95 19.37
CA GLY A 246 -5.10 -6.83 20.40
C GLY A 246 -5.10 -8.32 20.01
N GLY A 247 -4.88 -8.67 18.74
CA GLY A 247 -4.86 -10.06 18.30
C GLY A 247 -6.23 -10.72 18.35
N PHE A 248 -6.24 -12.05 18.49
CA PHE A 248 -7.43 -12.89 18.45
C PHE A 248 -7.54 -13.74 19.71
N TRP A 249 -8.77 -14.06 20.10
CA TRP A 249 -9.03 -15.01 21.17
C TRP A 249 -8.54 -16.41 20.79
N SER A 250 -7.90 -17.08 21.74
CA SER A 250 -7.37 -18.44 21.52
C SER A 250 -8.39 -19.56 21.74
N ALA A 251 -9.52 -19.32 22.41
CA ALA A 251 -10.52 -20.33 22.69
C ALA A 251 -11.91 -19.71 22.90
N ASP A 252 -12.94 -20.54 22.77
CA ASP A 252 -14.30 -20.18 23.19
C ASP A 252 -14.39 -20.23 24.72
N ASP A 253 -15.16 -19.31 25.32
CA ASP A 253 -15.36 -19.30 26.76
C ASP A 253 -16.80 -19.03 27.21
N LYS A 254 -17.03 -19.10 28.53
CA LYS A 254 -18.34 -18.90 29.15
C LYS A 254 -18.81 -17.44 29.13
N PHE A 255 -17.93 -16.50 28.81
CA PHE A 255 -18.22 -15.07 28.72
C PHE A 255 -18.67 -14.66 27.30
N GLY A 256 -18.70 -15.63 26.37
CA GLY A 256 -19.13 -15.42 24.99
C GLY A 256 -17.99 -15.01 24.06
N HIS A 257 -16.73 -15.07 24.52
CA HIS A 257 -15.58 -14.91 23.64
C HIS A 257 -15.48 -16.14 22.74
N ARG A 258 -15.13 -15.91 21.47
CA ARG A 258 -15.05 -16.96 20.45
C ARG A 258 -13.69 -16.99 19.83
N ALA A 259 -13.13 -18.18 19.68
CA ALA A 259 -11.83 -18.40 19.09
C ALA A 259 -11.73 -17.73 17.72
N GLY A 260 -10.60 -17.07 17.52
CA GLY A 260 -10.30 -16.33 16.31
C GLY A 260 -10.99 -14.98 16.24
N PHE A 261 -11.99 -14.61 17.05
CA PHE A 261 -12.55 -13.26 17.00
C PHE A 261 -11.54 -12.23 17.54
N PRO A 262 -11.52 -10.98 17.02
CA PRO A 262 -10.60 -9.95 17.48
C PRO A 262 -10.83 -9.62 18.96
N VAL A 263 -9.81 -9.74 19.80
CA VAL A 263 -9.91 -9.37 21.23
C VAL A 263 -10.29 -7.89 21.39
N PHE A 264 -9.80 -7.05 20.48
CA PHE A 264 -10.06 -5.63 20.48
C PHE A 264 -11.53 -5.28 20.20
N LEU A 265 -12.26 -6.13 19.46
CA LEU A 265 -13.69 -5.96 19.23
C LEU A 265 -14.48 -6.09 20.53
N ASP A 266 -14.17 -7.12 21.33
CA ASP A 266 -14.93 -7.41 22.56
C ASP A 266 -14.60 -6.40 23.68
N ASN A 267 -13.32 -6.08 23.85
CA ASN A 267 -12.89 -5.18 24.93
C ASN A 267 -13.24 -3.71 24.63
N TYR A 268 -13.23 -3.29 23.36
CA TYR A 268 -13.39 -1.89 22.96
C TYR A 268 -14.18 -1.71 21.64
N PRO A 269 -15.47 -2.10 21.58
CA PRO A 269 -16.23 -2.24 20.33
C PRO A 269 -16.34 -0.94 19.51
N ARG A 270 -16.53 0.22 20.17
CA ARG A 270 -16.58 1.52 19.47
C ARG A 270 -15.26 1.88 18.79
N ARG A 271 -14.14 1.53 19.42
CA ARG A 271 -12.79 1.84 18.91
C ARG A 271 -12.37 0.85 17.84
N TYR A 272 -12.71 -0.43 18.03
CA TYR A 272 -12.57 -1.41 16.97
C TYR A 272 -13.37 -0.99 15.73
N SER A 273 -14.59 -0.51 15.88
CA SER A 273 -15.39 -0.01 14.76
C SER A 273 -14.69 1.16 14.04
N ALA A 274 -14.20 2.16 14.79
CA ALA A 274 -13.44 3.27 14.21
C ALA A 274 -12.16 2.79 13.50
N PHE A 275 -11.40 1.87 14.13
CA PHE A 275 -10.22 1.25 13.54
C PHE A 275 -10.57 0.55 12.22
N PHE A 276 -11.54 -0.36 12.25
CA PHE A 276 -11.93 -1.19 11.11
C PHE A 276 -12.37 -0.35 9.91
N TYR A 277 -13.28 0.62 10.13
CA TYR A 277 -13.81 1.44 9.05
C TYR A 277 -12.77 2.41 8.48
N CYS A 278 -11.98 3.07 9.32
CA CYS A 278 -10.91 3.95 8.85
C CYS A 278 -9.81 3.17 8.11
N ASN A 279 -9.44 1.99 8.62
CA ASN A 279 -8.44 1.13 7.99
C ASN A 279 -8.93 0.60 6.64
N ALA A 280 -10.18 0.12 6.56
CA ALA A 280 -10.78 -0.34 5.32
C ALA A 280 -10.90 0.78 4.29
N ALA A 281 -11.32 1.98 4.70
CA ALA A 281 -11.37 3.15 3.80
C ALA A 281 -9.99 3.52 3.26
N SER A 282 -8.97 3.51 4.12
CA SER A 282 -7.59 3.76 3.71
C SER A 282 -7.06 2.70 2.74
N PHE A 283 -7.34 1.41 3.00
CA PHE A 283 -6.97 0.33 2.11
C PHE A 283 -7.63 0.47 0.72
N MET A 284 -8.96 0.68 0.69
CA MET A 284 -9.73 0.82 -0.56
C MET A 284 -9.30 2.04 -1.38
N ALA A 285 -9.12 3.19 -0.72
CA ALA A 285 -8.61 4.40 -1.37
C ALA A 285 -7.21 4.18 -1.94
N SER A 286 -6.33 3.50 -1.21
CA SER A 286 -4.96 3.21 -1.65
C SER A 286 -4.91 2.24 -2.83
N VAL A 287 -5.71 1.17 -2.80
CA VAL A 287 -5.82 0.24 -3.94
C VAL A 287 -6.37 0.96 -5.17
N THR A 288 -7.39 1.81 -5.00
CA THR A 288 -7.93 2.62 -6.11
C THR A 288 -6.88 3.57 -6.69
N LEU A 289 -6.11 4.25 -5.83
CA LEU A 289 -4.98 5.08 -6.26
C LEU A 289 -3.97 4.29 -7.08
N ILE A 290 -3.58 3.10 -6.62
CA ILE A 290 -2.64 2.23 -7.35
C ILE A 290 -3.19 1.91 -8.75
N VAL A 291 -4.46 1.48 -8.86
CA VAL A 291 -5.09 1.18 -10.16
C VAL A 291 -5.00 2.38 -11.11
N LEU A 292 -5.32 3.58 -10.62
CA LEU A 292 -5.34 4.79 -11.43
C LEU A 292 -3.94 5.30 -11.78
N LEU A 293 -2.98 5.19 -10.86
CA LEU A 293 -1.59 5.61 -11.06
C LEU A 293 -0.80 4.66 -11.96
N VAL A 294 -1.17 3.38 -12.01
CA VAL A 294 -0.60 2.41 -12.96
C VAL A 294 -1.01 2.76 -14.40
N ASN A 295 -2.23 3.27 -14.59
CA ASN A 295 -2.75 3.56 -15.93
C ASN A 295 -2.29 4.94 -16.45
N PRO A 296 -1.46 4.99 -17.51
CA PRO A 296 -0.94 6.25 -18.06
C PRO A 296 -2.02 7.21 -18.58
N THR A 297 -3.19 6.69 -18.97
CA THR A 297 -4.30 7.50 -19.48
C THR A 297 -5.13 8.15 -18.37
N LEU A 298 -5.12 7.58 -17.16
CA LEU A 298 -5.96 8.04 -16.05
C LEU A 298 -5.22 8.92 -15.06
N TYR A 299 -3.93 8.68 -14.80
CA TYR A 299 -3.21 9.48 -13.80
C TYR A 299 -2.99 10.93 -14.23
N LYS A 300 -2.73 11.21 -15.53
CA LYS A 300 -2.47 12.58 -15.97
C LYS A 300 -3.70 13.48 -15.77
N PRO A 301 -4.92 13.11 -16.22
CA PRO A 301 -6.12 13.86 -15.88
C PRO A 301 -6.41 13.84 -14.38
N GLY A 302 -6.22 12.70 -13.70
CA GLY A 302 -6.48 12.55 -12.27
C GLY A 302 -5.64 13.44 -11.36
N ILE A 303 -4.38 13.72 -11.72
CA ILE A 303 -3.52 14.68 -11.01
C ILE A 303 -3.94 16.12 -11.32
N ARG A 304 -4.32 16.41 -12.58
CA ARG A 304 -4.74 17.76 -13.01
C ARG A 304 -6.03 18.21 -12.34
N CYS A 305 -7.02 17.31 -12.21
CA CYS A 305 -8.28 17.60 -11.53
C CYS A 305 -8.24 17.44 -10.00
N TYR A 306 -7.05 17.23 -9.43
CA TYR A 306 -6.85 17.00 -7.99
C TYR A 306 -7.54 15.77 -7.38
N ALA A 307 -8.27 14.96 -8.16
CA ALA A 307 -8.98 13.79 -7.66
C ALA A 307 -8.05 12.77 -6.96
N LEU A 308 -6.86 12.53 -7.53
CA LEU A 308 -5.88 11.62 -6.91
C LEU A 308 -5.32 12.18 -5.60
N TYR A 309 -5.13 13.50 -5.49
CA TYR A 309 -4.71 14.12 -4.23
C TYR A 309 -5.76 14.00 -3.14
N VAL A 310 -7.03 14.25 -3.47
CA VAL A 310 -8.15 14.07 -2.53
C VAL A 310 -8.21 12.63 -2.04
N CYS A 311 -8.06 11.66 -2.94
CA CYS A 311 -8.03 10.25 -2.58
C CYS A 311 -6.84 9.90 -1.67
N THR A 312 -5.66 10.48 -1.90
CA THR A 312 -4.50 10.33 -1.00
C THR A 312 -4.77 10.92 0.38
N VAL A 313 -5.38 12.10 0.44
CA VAL A 313 -5.74 12.75 1.71
C VAL A 313 -6.72 11.87 2.50
N VAL A 314 -7.78 11.36 1.84
CA VAL A 314 -8.73 10.42 2.46
C VAL A 314 -8.02 9.16 2.94
N SER A 315 -7.11 8.59 2.14
CA SER A 315 -6.31 7.43 2.52
C SER A 315 -5.46 7.69 3.77
N MET A 316 -4.77 8.83 3.84
CA MET A 316 -3.93 9.19 4.98
C MET A 316 -4.75 9.46 6.25
N PHE A 317 -5.91 10.12 6.14
CA PHE A 317 -6.82 10.30 7.28
C PHE A 317 -7.36 8.98 7.80
N GLY A 318 -7.74 8.07 6.90
CA GLY A 318 -8.15 6.72 7.28
C GLY A 318 -7.02 5.95 7.98
N LEU A 319 -5.80 6.03 7.47
CA LEU A 319 -4.62 5.39 8.08
C LEU A 319 -4.34 5.95 9.49
N MET A 320 -4.37 7.27 9.62
CA MET A 320 -4.16 7.97 10.90
C MET A 320 -5.25 7.64 11.92
N GLY A 321 -6.52 7.67 11.49
CA GLY A 321 -7.66 7.33 12.32
C GLY A 321 -7.62 5.87 12.78
N ALA A 322 -7.21 4.96 11.91
CA ALA A 322 -6.97 3.57 12.26
C ALA A 322 -5.85 3.46 13.31
N TYR A 323 -4.69 4.06 13.08
CA TYR A 323 -3.59 4.04 14.04
C TYR A 323 -4.00 4.58 15.41
N ALA A 324 -4.64 5.75 15.46
CA ALA A 324 -5.10 6.38 16.70
C ALA A 324 -6.12 5.50 17.45
N ALA A 325 -7.04 4.90 16.71
CA ALA A 325 -8.03 3.98 17.27
C ALA A 325 -7.37 2.69 17.77
N GLY A 326 -6.40 2.13 17.06
CA GLY A 326 -5.80 0.83 17.34
C GLY A 326 -4.64 0.81 18.34
N SER A 327 -3.82 1.85 18.40
CA SER A 327 -2.58 1.88 19.21
C SER A 327 -2.81 2.24 20.68
N SER A 328 -3.79 3.09 20.99
CA SER A 328 -4.00 3.55 22.36
C SER A 328 -4.70 2.48 23.20
N ARG A 329 -4.26 2.19 24.43
CA ARG A 329 -4.97 1.23 25.33
C ARG A 329 -5.92 1.90 26.33
N HIS A 330 -5.86 3.23 26.50
CA HIS A 330 -6.75 3.97 27.40
C HIS A 330 -7.56 5.04 26.65
N LEU A 331 -8.82 5.26 27.06
CA LEU A 331 -9.73 6.24 26.43
C LEU A 331 -9.16 7.67 26.43
N ARG A 332 -8.48 8.05 27.52
CA ARG A 332 -7.86 9.38 27.65
C ARG A 332 -6.72 9.57 26.66
N THR A 333 -5.84 8.58 26.48
CA THR A 333 -4.71 8.67 25.54
C THR A 333 -5.18 8.66 24.09
N SER A 334 -6.24 7.92 23.76
CA SER A 334 -6.85 7.97 22.43
C SER A 334 -7.43 9.36 22.11
N ILE A 335 -8.12 10.00 23.07
CA ILE A 335 -8.59 11.39 22.92
C ILE A 335 -7.39 12.32 22.70
N TYR A 336 -6.32 12.20 23.50
CA TYR A 336 -5.11 13.00 23.30
C TYR A 336 -4.51 12.83 21.90
N VAL A 337 -4.43 11.60 21.39
CA VAL A 337 -3.92 11.33 20.03
C VAL A 337 -4.86 11.92 18.97
N PHE A 338 -6.18 11.76 19.10
CA PHE A 338 -7.14 12.39 18.17
C PHE A 338 -7.07 13.92 18.21
N THR A 339 -6.95 14.53 19.40
CA THR A 339 -6.76 15.98 19.54
C THR A 339 -5.41 16.43 19.00
N LEU A 340 -4.34 15.64 19.16
CA LEU A 340 -3.02 15.96 18.61
C LEU A 340 -3.06 15.93 17.08
N VAL A 341 -3.67 14.89 16.49
CA VAL A 341 -3.88 14.80 15.04
C VAL A 341 -4.68 16.01 14.56
N ALA A 342 -5.83 16.30 15.18
CA ALA A 342 -6.65 17.45 14.83
C ALA A 342 -5.90 18.79 15.00
N ALA A 343 -5.11 18.95 16.06
CA ALA A 343 -4.32 20.15 16.32
C ALA A 343 -3.19 20.33 15.31
N VAL A 344 -2.50 19.26 14.92
CA VAL A 344 -1.49 19.31 13.86
C VAL A 344 -2.14 19.72 12.54
N PHE A 345 -3.29 19.15 12.19
CA PHE A 345 -4.06 19.57 11.01
C PHE A 345 -4.54 21.03 11.08
N ALA A 346 -5.06 21.47 12.23
CA ALA A 346 -5.44 22.86 12.45
C ALA A 346 -4.23 23.79 12.29
N PHE A 347 -3.09 23.44 12.87
CA PHE A 347 -1.85 24.20 12.73
C PHE A 347 -1.41 24.31 11.26
N LEU A 348 -1.50 23.24 10.48
CA LEU A 348 -1.12 23.24 9.07
C LEU A 348 -2.07 24.06 8.21
N THR A 349 -3.38 23.91 8.44
CA THR A 349 -4.39 24.73 7.74
C THR A 349 -4.21 26.20 8.09
N ILE A 350 -3.86 26.54 9.34
CA ILE A 350 -3.53 27.90 9.76
C ILE A 350 -2.25 28.39 9.06
N GLN A 351 -1.17 27.60 9.00
CA GLN A 351 0.05 27.97 8.27
C GLN A 351 -0.24 28.26 6.80
N VAL A 352 -1.11 27.47 6.17
CA VAL A 352 -1.59 27.68 4.80
C VAL A 352 -2.38 28.99 4.67
N VAL A 353 -3.30 29.28 5.59
CA VAL A 353 -4.09 30.52 5.59
C VAL A 353 -3.19 31.75 5.83
N ILE A 354 -2.20 31.65 6.71
CA ILE A 354 -1.22 32.72 6.95
C ILE A 354 -0.37 32.96 5.70
N PHE A 355 0.12 31.90 5.06
CA PHE A 355 0.85 32.00 3.80
C PHE A 355 0.00 32.63 2.68
N LEU A 356 -1.27 32.24 2.56
CA LEU A 356 -2.25 32.84 1.64
C LEU A 356 -2.44 34.34 1.90
N MET A 357 -2.63 34.73 3.16
CA MET A 357 -2.78 36.12 3.57
C MET A 357 -1.51 36.94 3.32
N GLN A 358 -0.33 36.36 3.52
CA GLN A 358 0.96 37.00 3.25
C GLN A 358 1.21 37.17 1.75
N ASN A 359 0.83 36.17 0.94
CA ASN A 359 0.94 36.24 -0.51
C ASN A 359 -0.02 37.28 -1.10
N HIS A 360 -1.27 37.32 -0.63
CA HIS A 360 -2.25 38.34 -1.02
C HIS A 360 -1.84 39.77 -0.57
N ARG A 361 -1.03 39.91 0.49
CA ARG A 361 -0.48 41.20 0.93
C ARG A 361 0.74 41.66 0.14
N ARG A 362 1.45 40.75 -0.51
CA ARG A 362 2.53 41.09 -1.45
C ARG A 362 1.91 41.29 -2.84
N GLY A 363 1.52 42.53 -3.14
CA GLY A 363 1.18 42.92 -4.52
C GLY A 363 2.34 42.63 -5.50
N PRO A 364 2.11 42.66 -6.83
CA PRO A 364 3.09 42.22 -7.83
C PRO A 364 4.34 43.10 -7.77
N THR A 365 5.41 42.60 -7.14
CA THR A 365 6.71 43.25 -7.15
C THR A 365 7.45 42.89 -8.44
N VAL A 366 7.67 43.89 -9.29
CA VAL A 366 8.62 43.82 -10.41
C VAL A 366 10.01 43.57 -9.83
N ASN A 367 10.47 42.32 -9.89
CA ASN A 367 11.84 41.99 -9.51
C ASN A 367 12.75 42.19 -10.71
N VAL A 368 13.47 43.32 -10.69
CA VAL A 368 14.66 43.54 -11.51
C VAL A 368 15.64 42.40 -11.25
N SER A 369 16.10 41.79 -12.33
CA SER A 369 17.07 40.70 -12.35
C SER A 369 18.34 41.05 -11.57
N SER A 370 18.62 40.31 -10.51
CA SER A 370 19.98 40.17 -9.99
C SER A 370 20.33 38.69 -10.02
N GLY A 371 21.13 38.30 -11.02
CA GLY A 371 21.66 36.94 -11.13
C GLY A 371 22.52 36.60 -9.92
N LYS A 372 22.25 35.47 -9.27
CA LYS A 372 23.21 34.81 -8.39
C LYS A 372 22.83 33.34 -8.19
N VAL A 373 23.72 32.47 -8.66
CA VAL A 373 24.09 31.14 -8.12
C VAL A 373 22.93 30.37 -7.46
N ALA A 374 22.04 29.78 -8.27
CA ALA A 374 20.93 28.93 -7.79
C ALA A 374 21.00 27.49 -8.34
N SER A 375 22.11 27.09 -8.95
CA SER A 375 22.23 25.79 -9.64
C SER A 375 22.67 24.64 -8.73
N ASP A 376 23.55 24.88 -7.75
CA ASP A 376 24.10 23.82 -6.89
C ASP A 376 23.21 23.52 -5.67
N THR A 377 22.71 24.54 -4.99
CA THR A 377 21.85 24.38 -3.80
C THR A 377 20.51 23.72 -4.12
N GLY A 378 19.90 24.05 -5.27
CA GLY A 378 18.65 23.43 -5.71
C GLY A 378 18.80 21.96 -6.13
N THR A 379 19.99 21.56 -6.57
CA THR A 379 20.29 20.17 -6.94
C THR A 379 20.53 19.30 -5.71
N GLU A 380 21.28 19.79 -4.71
CA GLU A 380 21.42 19.11 -3.42
C GLU A 380 20.09 18.95 -2.68
N GLU A 381 19.27 20.00 -2.63
CA GLU A 381 17.99 19.97 -1.93
C GLU A 381 16.99 19.00 -2.61
N LYS A 382 17.03 18.93 -3.95
CA LYS A 382 16.24 17.96 -4.74
C LYS A 382 16.69 16.52 -4.48
N ASN A 383 18.00 16.28 -4.43
CA ASN A 383 18.57 14.96 -4.13
C ASN A 383 18.21 14.53 -2.70
N LEU A 384 18.36 15.42 -1.72
CA LEU A 384 18.02 15.12 -0.32
C LEU A 384 16.53 14.73 -0.17
N ARG A 385 15.61 15.41 -0.88
CA ARG A 385 14.17 15.08 -0.86
C ARG A 385 13.87 13.69 -1.41
N GLU A 386 14.58 13.27 -2.46
CA GLU A 386 14.42 11.93 -3.06
C GLU A 386 14.88 10.81 -2.12
N TYR A 387 15.84 11.08 -1.21
CA TYR A 387 16.27 10.14 -0.17
C TYR A 387 15.43 10.17 1.10
N LEU A 388 15.01 11.35 1.56
CA LEU A 388 14.25 11.50 2.81
C LEU A 388 12.86 10.86 2.74
N MET A 389 12.26 10.85 1.55
CA MET A 389 10.92 10.31 1.35
C MET A 389 10.82 8.79 1.61
N PRO A 390 11.62 7.92 0.97
CA PRO A 390 11.60 6.49 1.30
C PRO A 390 12.02 6.21 2.74
N ILE A 391 12.96 6.98 3.32
CA ILE A 391 13.33 6.86 4.74
C ILE A 391 12.15 7.19 5.64
N GLY A 392 11.42 8.27 5.35
CA GLY A 392 10.22 8.66 6.07
C GLY A 392 9.12 7.61 5.98
N VAL A 393 8.91 7.03 4.80
CA VAL A 393 7.97 5.93 4.54
C VAL A 393 8.36 4.67 5.32
N LEU A 394 9.65 4.33 5.36
CA LEU A 394 10.16 3.21 6.14
C LEU A 394 9.95 3.43 7.65
N ALA A 395 10.30 4.61 8.15
CA ALA A 395 10.08 4.98 9.55
C ALA A 395 8.58 4.92 9.90
N ALA A 396 7.72 5.53 9.08
CA ALA A 396 6.27 5.47 9.20
C ALA A 396 5.76 4.01 9.23
N SER A 397 6.27 3.15 8.35
CA SER A 397 5.87 1.75 8.32
C SER A 397 6.24 0.99 9.60
N VAL A 398 7.49 1.12 10.04
CA VAL A 398 7.98 0.43 11.26
C VAL A 398 7.23 0.93 12.49
N THR A 399 7.00 2.23 12.59
CA THR A 399 6.27 2.84 13.73
C THR A 399 4.79 2.47 13.74
N TYR A 400 4.15 2.39 12.57
CA TYR A 400 2.77 1.93 12.46
C TYR A 400 2.63 0.47 12.90
N GLN A 401 3.48 -0.42 12.36
CA GLN A 401 3.43 -1.85 12.68
C GLN A 401 3.72 -2.12 14.16
N THR A 402 4.79 -1.53 14.71
CA THR A 402 5.16 -1.73 16.12
C THR A 402 4.14 -1.12 17.08
N GLY A 403 3.47 -0.03 16.70
CA GLY A 403 2.42 0.60 17.50
C GLY A 403 1.13 -0.22 17.57
N LEU A 404 0.81 -1.04 16.56
CA LEU A 404 -0.35 -1.93 16.57
C LEU A 404 -0.02 -3.34 17.09
N LYS A 405 1.19 -3.83 16.80
CA LYS A 405 1.70 -5.15 17.20
C LYS A 405 3.03 -4.97 17.94
N PRO A 406 3.00 -4.82 19.27
CA PRO A 406 4.22 -4.59 20.04
C PRO A 406 5.15 -5.80 19.99
N PRO A 407 6.47 -5.58 20.15
CA PRO A 407 7.44 -6.67 20.25
C PRO A 407 7.12 -7.57 21.45
N GLY A 408 7.38 -8.87 21.30
CA GLY A 408 7.02 -9.87 22.30
C GLY A 408 5.58 -10.40 22.19
N GLY A 409 4.73 -9.78 21.35
CA GLY A 409 3.39 -10.27 21.09
C GLY A 409 2.35 -9.80 22.12
N LEU A 410 1.17 -10.39 22.02
CA LEU A 410 -0.01 -10.01 22.80
C LEU A 410 -0.58 -11.25 23.49
N TRP A 411 -1.08 -11.08 24.70
CA TRP A 411 -1.83 -12.14 25.37
C TRP A 411 -3.12 -12.45 24.59
N GLN A 412 -3.46 -13.73 24.51
CA GLN A 412 -4.64 -14.20 23.76
C GLN A 412 -5.73 -14.79 24.67
N ASP A 413 -5.50 -14.79 25.99
CA ASP A 413 -6.43 -15.25 27.02
C ASP A 413 -6.41 -14.33 28.26
N ASN A 414 -7.35 -14.56 29.16
CA ASN A 414 -7.48 -13.84 30.43
C ASN A 414 -7.04 -14.71 31.62
N ASN A 415 -5.89 -15.39 31.51
CA ASN A 415 -5.39 -16.28 32.56
C ASN A 415 -4.22 -15.66 33.35
N ASN A 416 -3.85 -16.28 34.47
CA ASN A 416 -2.60 -16.00 35.21
C ASN A 416 -2.32 -14.52 35.56
N GLY A 417 -3.36 -13.69 35.68
CA GLY A 417 -3.25 -12.28 36.07
C GLY A 417 -3.00 -11.30 34.90
N HIS A 418 -2.94 -11.78 33.66
CA HIS A 418 -2.90 -10.94 32.46
C HIS A 418 -4.26 -10.87 31.75
N THR A 419 -4.39 -9.93 30.81
CA THR A 419 -5.62 -9.71 30.04
C THR A 419 -5.32 -9.81 28.56
N ALA A 420 -6.19 -10.48 27.81
CA ALA A 420 -6.05 -10.61 26.37
C ALA A 420 -5.95 -9.24 25.69
N GLY A 421 -5.04 -9.13 24.72
CA GLY A 421 -4.72 -7.90 24.00
C GLY A 421 -3.70 -6.98 24.70
N ASN A 422 -3.28 -7.29 25.93
CA ASN A 422 -2.14 -6.63 26.56
C ASN A 422 -0.81 -7.17 25.99
N SER A 423 0.25 -6.34 26.07
CA SER A 423 1.58 -6.74 25.60
C SER A 423 2.23 -7.68 26.60
N ILE A 424 2.71 -8.83 26.11
CA ILE A 424 3.41 -9.82 26.93
C ILE A 424 4.67 -9.19 27.55
N LEU A 425 5.39 -8.40 26.76
CA LEU A 425 6.62 -7.74 27.22
C LEU A 425 6.31 -6.72 28.32
N HIS A 426 5.22 -5.96 28.18
CA HIS A 426 4.82 -4.98 29.20
C HIS A 426 4.45 -5.64 30.53
N ASP A 427 3.73 -6.77 30.48
CA ASP A 427 3.29 -7.45 31.70
C ASP A 427 4.44 -8.23 32.37
N THR A 428 5.38 -8.76 31.59
CA THR A 428 6.60 -9.43 32.10
C THR A 428 7.59 -8.43 32.70
N ASP A 429 7.82 -7.27 32.07
CA ASP A 429 8.72 -6.22 32.58
C ASP A 429 8.13 -5.42 33.74
N ARG A 430 6.84 -5.52 34.03
CA ARG A 430 6.24 -4.87 35.22
C ARG A 430 6.86 -5.33 36.54
N ALA A 431 7.57 -6.47 36.54
CA ALA A 431 8.39 -6.94 37.66
C ALA A 431 9.73 -6.17 37.82
N GLY A 432 10.10 -5.30 36.87
CA GLY A 432 11.29 -4.46 36.94
C GLY A 432 11.23 -3.27 35.98
N SER A 433 11.02 -2.07 36.54
CA SER A 433 11.13 -0.75 35.87
C SER A 433 9.94 -0.27 35.02
N THR A 434 9.29 0.79 35.53
CA THR A 434 8.40 1.71 34.83
C THR A 434 9.14 2.50 33.74
N ARG A 435 9.00 2.10 32.47
CA ARG A 435 9.21 3.01 31.34
C ARG A 435 7.98 2.97 30.43
N GLU A 436 7.18 4.02 30.55
CA GLU A 436 6.06 4.31 29.66
C GLU A 436 6.64 4.58 28.26
N TRP A 437 6.31 3.73 27.28
CA TRP A 437 6.58 4.05 25.89
C TRP A 437 5.62 5.16 25.47
N GLU A 438 6.14 6.39 25.38
CA GLU A 438 5.42 7.57 24.89
C GLU A 438 4.99 7.35 23.42
N THR A 439 3.79 6.79 23.28
CA THR A 439 3.04 6.60 22.02
C THR A 439 2.81 7.90 21.23
N SER A 440 3.08 9.06 21.83
CA SER A 440 2.93 10.39 21.21
C SER A 440 4.01 10.72 20.18
N SER A 441 5.23 10.21 20.32
CA SER A 441 6.36 10.53 19.43
C SER A 441 6.32 9.75 18.09
N LEU A 442 5.53 8.67 18.03
CA LEU A 442 5.43 7.77 16.86
C LEU A 442 4.40 8.26 15.82
N VAL A 443 3.36 8.98 16.24
CA VAL A 443 2.38 9.62 15.34
C VAL A 443 3.06 10.68 14.48
N ILE A 444 4.04 11.40 15.03
CA ILE A 444 4.81 12.44 14.31
C ILE A 444 5.59 11.82 13.14
N ALA A 445 6.11 10.60 13.28
CA ALA A 445 6.87 9.91 12.22
C ALA A 445 6.00 9.53 11.00
N LEU A 446 4.70 9.26 11.19
CA LEU A 446 3.73 9.03 10.11
C LEU A 446 3.30 10.34 9.42
N VAL A 447 3.28 11.42 10.19
CA VAL A 447 2.79 12.73 9.78
C VAL A 447 3.85 13.52 9.01
N VAL A 448 5.11 13.56 9.48
CA VAL A 448 6.17 14.42 8.92
C VAL A 448 6.44 14.22 7.41
N PRO A 449 6.52 12.99 6.85
CA PRO A 449 6.76 12.79 5.42
C PRO A 449 5.57 13.25 4.56
N VAL A 450 4.35 13.02 5.04
CA VAL A 450 3.09 13.42 4.39
C VAL A 450 2.92 14.93 4.45
N LEU A 451 3.25 15.56 5.58
CA LEU A 451 3.22 17.01 5.73
C LEU A 451 4.30 17.71 4.94
N ALA A 452 5.50 17.15 4.87
CA ALA A 452 6.54 17.66 3.99
C ALA A 452 6.02 17.68 2.55
N TYR A 453 5.40 16.61 2.06
CA TYR A 453 4.82 16.59 0.72
C TYR A 453 3.66 17.57 0.53
N ILE A 454 2.68 17.55 1.43
CA ILE A 454 1.52 18.44 1.37
C ILE A 454 1.99 19.90 1.36
N HIS A 455 2.94 20.27 2.24
CA HIS A 455 3.50 21.62 2.31
C HIS A 455 4.26 22.04 1.04
N ILE A 456 4.96 21.09 0.39
CA ILE A 456 5.69 21.33 -0.87
C ILE A 456 4.73 21.52 -2.06
N ASP A 457 3.68 20.70 -2.18
CA ASP A 457 2.74 20.83 -3.31
C ASP A 457 1.72 21.96 -3.07
N PHE A 458 1.31 22.26 -1.82
CA PHE A 458 0.44 23.42 -1.53
C PHE A 458 1.08 24.76 -1.90
N SER A 459 2.40 24.88 -1.70
CA SER A 459 3.17 26.06 -2.12
C SER A 459 3.12 26.27 -3.64
N ASN A 460 2.98 25.19 -4.43
CA ASN A 460 2.79 25.25 -5.88
C ASN A 460 1.31 25.33 -6.30
N LEU A 461 0.39 24.76 -5.50
CA LEU A 461 -1.06 24.83 -5.68
C LEU A 461 -1.57 26.27 -5.61
N LEU A 462 -0.99 27.06 -4.70
CA LEU A 462 -1.34 28.47 -4.51
C LEU A 462 -0.90 29.37 -5.66
N CYS A 463 0.24 29.06 -6.29
CA CYS A 463 0.74 29.82 -7.45
C CYS A 463 -0.06 29.59 -8.73
N ILE A 464 -1.04 28.68 -8.72
CA ILE A 464 -1.93 28.39 -9.86
C ILE A 464 -3.33 29.00 -9.64
N PHE A 465 -3.71 29.29 -8.39
CA PHE A 465 -4.99 29.90 -8.03
C PHE A 465 -4.90 31.41 -7.69
N VAL A 466 -3.70 31.99 -7.71
CA VAL A 466 -3.42 33.44 -7.71
C VAL A 466 -2.80 33.79 -9.04
#